data_AF-A0A1V6CEQ8-F1
#
_entry.id   AF-A0A1V6CEQ8-F1
#
_cell.length_a   1.000
_cell.length_b   1.000
_cell.length_c   1.000
_cell.angle_alpha   90.00
_cell.angle_beta   90.00
_cell.angle_gamma   90.00
#
_symmetry.space_group_name_H-M   'P 1'
#
loop_
_entity.id
_entity.type
_entity.pdbx_description
1 polymer ?
#
loop_
_entity_poly.entity_id
_entity_poly.type
_entity_poly.pdbx_seq_one_letter_code
_entity_poly.pdbx_strand_id
1 'polypeptide(L)'
;MEKKTTTRYRRRTRPFLYLSIEEVLEAGITAAEETIEELTLIPNPGLGIFMMFAAIINKSIEEIKKIPVMRRGELVFEKRGEAVNYIKQWGKDVFILCGVKESNTISREEITELAAGNGSNELIDKQLKGLQGFDTRNKT
;
A
#
# COMPACT_ATOMS: atom_id res chain seq x y z
N MET A 1 3.30 25.23 9.28
CA MET A 1 2.66 24.61 8.10
C MET A 1 2.90 23.12 8.19
N GLU A 2 1.86 22.31 8.37
CA GLU A 2 1.97 20.87 8.18
C GLU A 2 2.36 20.60 6.73
N LYS A 3 3.44 19.85 6.52
CA LYS A 3 3.78 19.35 5.19
C LYS A 3 2.76 18.28 4.83
N LYS A 4 2.17 18.36 3.63
CA LYS A 4 1.27 17.33 3.10
C LYS A 4 1.98 15.98 3.14
N THR A 5 1.44 15.02 3.89
CA THR A 5 1.96 13.65 3.98
C THR A 5 1.29 12.74 2.96
N THR A 6 1.94 11.62 2.66
CA THR A 6 1.39 10.55 1.82
C THR A 6 1.64 9.20 2.50
N THR A 7 0.66 8.31 2.44
CA THR A 7 0.78 6.95 2.97
C THR A 7 1.21 5.99 1.86
N ARG A 8 2.09 5.05 2.23
CA ARG A 8 2.46 3.87 1.43
C ARG A 8 2.57 2.68 2.36
N TYR A 9 2.37 1.48 1.83
CA TYR A 9 2.55 0.24 2.56
C TYR A 9 3.75 -0.51 2.01
N ARG A 10 4.47 -1.26 2.84
CA ARG A 10 5.51 -2.19 2.38
C ARG A 10 5.40 -3.53 3.08
N ARG A 11 5.73 -4.60 2.36
CA ARG A 11 6.09 -5.89 2.95
C ARG A 11 7.58 -5.87 3.22
N ARG A 12 8.03 -6.15 4.44
CA ARG A 12 9.46 -6.07 4.77
C ARG A 12 10.36 -6.98 3.93
N THR A 13 9.81 -8.09 3.43
CA THR A 13 10.47 -9.06 2.54
C THR A 13 10.57 -8.60 1.08
N ARG A 14 9.92 -7.48 0.72
CA ARG A 14 9.86 -6.97 -0.65
C ARG A 14 10.34 -5.52 -0.73
N PRO A 15 11.01 -5.14 -1.83
CA PRO A 15 11.59 -3.81 -1.95
C PRO A 15 10.56 -2.74 -2.36
N PHE A 16 9.41 -3.12 -2.93
CA PHE A 16 8.42 -2.21 -3.52
C PHE A 16 7.37 -1.70 -2.54
N LEU A 17 6.88 -0.49 -2.84
CA LEU A 17 5.79 0.17 -2.11
C LEU A 17 4.43 -0.03 -2.78
N TYR A 18 3.40 -0.09 -1.95
CA TYR A 18 2.00 -0.27 -2.30
C TYR A 18 1.19 0.97 -1.89
N LEU A 19 0.13 1.28 -2.64
CA LEU A 19 -0.78 2.38 -2.35
C LEU A 19 -1.75 2.06 -1.21
N SER A 20 -2.13 0.79 -1.09
CA SER A 20 -3.12 0.34 -0.11
C SER A 20 -2.83 -1.09 0.33
N ILE A 21 -3.51 -1.52 1.41
CA ILE A 21 -3.37 -2.87 1.95
C ILE A 21 -3.97 -3.90 0.99
N GLU A 22 -4.98 -3.53 0.20
CA GLU A 22 -5.56 -4.39 -0.83
C GLU A 22 -4.51 -4.80 -1.87
N GLU A 23 -3.71 -3.85 -2.37
CA GLU A 23 -2.63 -4.17 -3.31
C GLU A 23 -1.58 -5.10 -2.70
N VAL A 24 -1.38 -4.98 -1.37
CA VAL A 24 -0.46 -5.82 -0.61
C VAL A 24 -0.99 -7.26 -0.55
N LEU A 25 -2.29 -7.43 -0.29
CA LEU A 25 -2.98 -8.73 -0.23
C LEU A 25 -3.10 -9.40 -1.61
N GLU A 26 -3.45 -8.65 -2.66
CA GLU A 26 -3.56 -9.15 -4.04
C GLU A 26 -2.22 -9.70 -4.57
N ALA A 27 -1.10 -9.13 -4.12
CA ALA A 27 0.23 -9.59 -4.50
C ALA A 27 0.65 -10.94 -3.89
N GLY A 28 -0.26 -11.63 -3.19
CA GLY A 28 -0.04 -12.95 -2.62
C GLY A 28 0.79 -12.87 -1.34
N ILE A 29 0.09 -12.90 -0.20
CA ILE A 29 0.67 -12.96 1.13
C ILE A 29 0.27 -14.26 1.79
N THR A 30 1.27 -15.00 2.28
CA THR A 30 1.03 -16.08 3.23
C THR A 30 1.13 -15.48 4.63
N ALA A 31 0.05 -15.58 5.40
CA ALA A 31 -0.10 -14.96 6.74
C ALA A 31 0.89 -15.46 7.81
N ALA A 32 1.80 -16.37 7.46
CA ALA A 32 2.71 -17.02 8.40
C ALA A 32 4.03 -16.28 8.62
N GLU A 33 4.47 -15.41 7.68
CA GLU A 33 5.85 -14.87 7.72
C GLU A 33 5.97 -13.38 7.36
N GLU A 34 4.88 -12.68 7.07
CA GLU A 34 4.96 -11.34 6.49
C GLU A 34 4.49 -10.23 7.42
N THR A 35 5.40 -9.32 7.72
CA THR A 35 5.12 -8.05 8.39
C THR A 35 4.81 -6.98 7.34
N ILE A 36 3.61 -6.40 7.42
CA ILE A 36 3.21 -5.23 6.65
C ILE A 36 3.48 -3.99 7.50
N GLU A 37 4.11 -2.98 6.90
CA GLU A 37 4.34 -1.70 7.53
C GLU A 37 3.59 -0.61 6.75
N GLU A 38 2.85 0.23 7.46
CA GLU A 38 2.33 1.50 6.96
C GLU A 38 3.37 2.59 7.18
N LEU A 39 3.72 3.29 6.10
CA LEU A 39 4.72 4.35 6.07
C LEU A 39 4.06 5.69 5.82
N THR A 40 4.28 6.64 6.73
CA THR A 40 3.91 8.05 6.53
C THR A 40 5.07 8.81 5.93
N LEU A 41 4.90 9.28 4.69
CA LEU A 41 5.93 9.91 3.88
C LEU A 41 5.76 11.42 3.83
N ILE A 42 6.86 12.16 3.96
CA ILE A 42 6.94 13.61 3.74
C ILE A 42 7.65 13.86 2.40
N PRO A 43 6.95 14.36 1.37
CA PRO A 43 7.58 14.80 0.12
C PRO A 43 8.56 15.94 0.34
N ASN A 44 9.64 15.94 -0.45
CA ASN A 44 10.71 16.94 -0.37
C ASN A 44 11.18 17.16 1.08
N PRO A 45 11.69 16.08 1.72
CA PRO A 45 12.24 16.20 3.05
C PRO A 45 13.43 17.15 2.96
N GLY A 46 13.41 18.24 3.74
CA GLY A 46 14.54 19.15 3.88
C GLY A 46 15.71 18.43 4.57
N LEU A 47 16.52 19.14 5.33
CA LEU A 47 17.61 18.56 6.12
C LEU A 47 17.14 17.88 7.42
N GLY A 48 15.87 17.49 7.50
CA GLY A 48 15.33 16.81 8.68
C GLY A 48 15.99 15.45 8.92
N ILE A 49 15.95 15.00 10.17
CA ILE A 49 16.44 13.68 10.58
C ILE A 49 15.34 12.67 10.26
N PHE A 50 15.57 11.85 9.23
CA PHE A 50 14.69 10.75 8.84
C PHE A 50 15.49 9.45 8.89
N MET A 51 14.91 8.41 9.47
CA MET A 51 15.55 7.09 9.58
C MET A 51 15.57 6.34 8.25
N MET A 52 14.62 6.63 7.37
CA MET A 52 14.50 6.06 6.04
C MET A 52 14.02 7.10 5.03
N PHE A 53 14.26 6.82 3.76
CA PHE A 53 13.87 7.65 2.63
C PHE A 53 13.14 6.79 1.60
N ALA A 54 12.20 7.37 0.87
CA ALA A 54 11.51 6.68 -0.21
C ALA A 54 11.65 7.45 -1.52
N ALA A 55 11.72 6.72 -2.62
CA ALA A 55 11.48 7.26 -3.95
C ALA A 55 10.07 6.84 -4.36
N ILE A 56 9.16 7.81 -4.56
CA ILE A 56 7.79 7.55 -5.01
C ILE A 56 7.54 8.19 -6.36
N ILE A 57 6.67 7.63 -7.20
CA ILE A 57 6.41 8.18 -8.54
C ILE A 57 5.87 9.61 -8.39
N ASN A 58 6.37 10.52 -9.21
CA ASN A 58 5.87 11.89 -9.32
C ASN A 58 4.61 11.98 -10.19
N LYS A 59 3.52 11.37 -9.75
CA LYS A 59 2.21 11.38 -10.43
C LYS A 59 1.08 11.45 -9.41
N SER A 60 -0.14 11.74 -9.88
CA SER A 60 -1.33 11.64 -9.05
C SER A 60 -1.63 10.19 -8.64
N ILE A 61 -2.37 9.99 -7.54
CA ILE A 61 -2.73 8.65 -7.07
C ILE A 61 -3.54 7.91 -8.15
N GLU A 62 -4.42 8.63 -8.85
CA GLU A 62 -5.26 8.14 -9.93
C GLU A 62 -4.45 7.62 -11.12
N GLU A 63 -3.31 8.24 -11.41
CA GLU A 63 -2.39 7.79 -12.43
C GLU A 63 -1.51 6.62 -11.96
N ILE A 64 -1.06 6.64 -10.71
CA ILE A 64 -0.23 5.57 -10.15
C ILE A 64 -1.02 4.25 -10.10
N LYS A 65 -2.31 4.30 -9.76
CA LYS A 65 -3.22 3.13 -9.76
C LYS A 65 -3.25 2.39 -11.11
N LYS A 66 -3.03 3.10 -12.22
CA LYS A 66 -3.00 2.51 -13.59
C LYS A 66 -1.71 1.76 -13.90
N ILE A 67 -0.68 1.91 -13.05
CA ILE A 67 0.61 1.26 -13.20
C ILE A 67 0.63 0.04 -12.25
N PRO A 68 0.91 -1.18 -12.75
CA PRO A 68 1.09 -2.35 -11.88
C PRO A 68 2.19 -2.12 -10.85
N VAL A 69 1.98 -2.54 -9.59
CA VAL A 69 2.90 -2.31 -8.45
C VAL A 69 4.37 -2.61 -8.81
N MET A 70 4.62 -3.78 -9.40
CA MET A 70 5.96 -4.24 -9.80
C MET A 70 6.66 -3.34 -10.83
N ARG A 71 5.90 -2.50 -11.56
CA ARG A 71 6.40 -1.58 -12.58
C ARG A 71 6.52 -0.14 -12.08
N ARG A 72 6.08 0.15 -10.85
CA ARG A 72 6.11 1.52 -10.32
C ARG A 72 7.52 1.97 -9.93
N GLY A 73 8.40 1.03 -9.57
CA GLY A 73 9.75 1.38 -9.13
C GLY A 73 9.79 2.22 -7.84
N GLU A 74 8.70 2.26 -7.07
CA GLU A 74 8.69 2.93 -5.77
C GLU A 74 9.43 2.06 -4.75
N LEU A 75 10.42 2.63 -4.05
CA LEU A 75 11.35 1.90 -3.19
C LEU A 75 11.67 2.69 -1.90
N VAL A 76 12.08 1.96 -0.86
CA VAL A 76 12.57 2.52 0.41
C VAL A 76 14.07 2.26 0.57
N PHE A 77 14.77 3.22 1.15
CA PHE A 77 16.20 3.24 1.36
C PHE A 77 16.51 3.66 2.80
N GLU A 78 17.54 3.09 3.39
CA GLU A 78 18.01 3.51 4.71
C GLU A 78 18.78 4.83 4.64
N LYS A 79 19.47 5.08 3.51
CA LYS A 79 20.30 6.26 3.33
C LYS A 79 19.72 7.20 2.29
N ARG A 80 19.71 8.51 2.61
CA ARG A 80 19.30 9.57 1.68
C ARG A 80 20.07 9.53 0.36
N GLY A 81 21.39 9.28 0.44
CA GLY A 81 22.26 9.24 -0.74
C GLY A 81 21.85 8.17 -1.75
N GLU A 82 21.44 7.00 -1.28
CA GLU A 82 20.99 5.89 -2.12
C GLU A 82 19.67 6.26 -2.83
N ALA A 83 18.70 6.81 -2.09
CA ALA A 83 17.45 7.28 -2.68
C ALA A 83 17.68 8.38 -3.74
N VAL A 84 18.55 9.35 -3.44
CA VAL A 84 18.89 10.43 -4.39
C VAL A 84 19.59 9.88 -5.64
N ASN A 85 20.51 8.93 -5.48
CA ASN A 85 21.20 8.31 -6.60
C ASN A 85 20.24 7.48 -7.46
N TYR A 86 19.33 6.74 -6.83
CA TYR A 86 18.26 6.03 -7.53
C TYR A 86 17.44 7.01 -8.38
N ILE A 87 16.89 8.07 -7.79
CA ILE A 87 16.09 9.07 -8.53
C ILE A 87 16.86 9.66 -9.72
N LYS A 88 18.14 10.00 -9.52
CA LYS A 88 18.99 10.57 -10.59
C LYS A 88 19.17 9.62 -11.78
N GLN A 89 19.24 8.32 -11.56
CA GLN A 89 19.42 7.33 -12.64
C GLN A 89 18.21 7.23 -13.57
N TRP A 90 17.01 7.52 -13.06
CA TRP A 90 15.76 7.41 -13.83
C TRP A 90 15.32 8.73 -14.48
N GLY A 91 15.92 9.86 -14.08
CA GLY A 91 15.59 11.19 -14.57
C GLY A 91 14.93 12.06 -13.49
N LYS A 92 15.14 13.38 -13.57
CA LYS A 92 14.85 14.32 -12.48
C LYS A 92 13.37 14.52 -12.13
N ASP A 93 12.44 14.00 -12.93
CA ASP A 93 11.01 14.23 -12.73
C ASP A 93 10.20 12.94 -12.58
N VAL A 94 10.85 11.77 -12.60
CA VAL A 94 10.16 10.47 -12.50
C VAL A 94 9.72 10.18 -11.07
N PHE A 95 10.58 10.53 -10.10
CA PHE A 95 10.38 10.20 -8.70
C PHE A 95 10.56 11.42 -7.81
N ILE A 96 9.75 11.49 -6.76
CA ILE A 96 9.89 12.44 -5.65
C ILE A 96 10.67 11.76 -4.52
N LEU A 97 11.64 12.48 -3.96
CA LEU A 97 12.27 12.07 -2.70
C LEU A 97 11.33 12.33 -1.54
N CYS A 98 11.10 11.31 -0.73
CA CYS A 98 10.31 11.37 0.49
C CYS A 98 11.15 10.98 1.71
N GLY A 99 10.90 11.62 2.84
CA GLY A 99 11.40 11.16 4.14
C GLY A 99 10.33 10.32 4.82
N VAL A 100 10.69 9.17 5.38
CA VAL A 100 9.76 8.37 6.17
C VAL A 100 9.68 8.99 7.56
N LYS A 101 8.54 9.60 7.88
CA LYS A 101 8.27 10.25 9.16
C LYS A 101 7.95 9.23 10.24
N GLU A 102 7.06 8.30 9.92
CA GLU A 102 6.54 7.27 10.82
C GLU A 102 6.41 5.94 10.06
N SER A 103 6.55 4.84 10.79
CA SER A 103 6.43 3.48 10.30
C SER A 103 5.69 2.65 11.34
N ASN A 104 4.47 2.22 11.00
CA ASN A 104 3.62 1.44 11.90
C ASN A 104 3.51 0.02 11.37
N THR A 105 3.80 -0.97 12.22
CA THR A 105 3.58 -2.38 11.88
C THR A 105 2.11 -2.71 12.02
N ILE A 106 1.52 -3.30 10.98
CA ILE A 106 0.14 -3.79 10.99
C ILE A 106 0.14 -5.23 11.52
N SER A 107 -0.68 -5.50 12.52
CA SER A 107 -0.81 -6.82 13.14
C SER A 107 -1.52 -7.83 12.23
N ARG A 108 -1.39 -9.12 12.54
CA ARG A 108 -2.03 -10.20 11.78
C ARG A 108 -3.56 -10.13 11.89
N GLU A 109 -4.05 -9.75 13.06
CA GLU A 109 -5.47 -9.58 13.35
C GLU A 109 -6.05 -8.47 12.48
N GLU A 110 -5.40 -7.30 12.43
CA GLU A 110 -5.79 -6.19 11.55
C GLU A 110 -5.77 -6.60 10.07
N ILE A 111 -4.74 -7.33 9.62
CA ILE A 111 -4.66 -7.84 8.25
C ILE A 111 -5.85 -8.77 7.93
N THR A 112 -6.23 -9.62 8.88
CA THR A 112 -7.32 -10.59 8.72
C THR A 112 -8.67 -9.88 8.67
N GLU A 113 -8.89 -8.88 9.52
CA GLU A 113 -10.10 -8.05 9.52
C GLU A 113 -10.24 -7.25 8.24
N LEU A 114 -9.14 -6.66 7.74
CA LEU A 114 -9.10 -5.93 6.47
C LEU A 114 -9.34 -6.85 5.26
N ALA A 115 -8.78 -8.06 5.29
CA ALA A 115 -9.05 -9.08 4.26
C ALA A 115 -10.52 -9.56 4.31
N ALA A 116 -11.08 -9.77 5.49
CA ALA A 116 -12.46 -10.19 5.68
C ALA A 116 -13.47 -9.09 5.31
N GLY A 117 -13.17 -7.82 5.59
CA GLY A 117 -13.97 -6.67 5.20
C GLY A 117 -14.06 -6.45 3.69
N ASN A 118 -13.07 -6.92 2.93
CA ASN A 118 -13.07 -6.92 1.46
C ASN A 118 -13.75 -8.16 0.85
N GLY A 119 -13.79 -9.28 1.57
CA GLY A 119 -14.50 -10.50 1.16
C GLY A 119 -15.97 -10.57 1.57
N SER A 120 -16.40 -9.71 2.50
CA SER A 120 -17.76 -9.74 3.07
C SER A 120 -18.83 -9.30 2.07
N ASN A 121 -18.57 -8.34 1.19
CA ASN A 121 -19.57 -7.93 0.19
C ASN A 121 -19.90 -9.05 -0.81
N GLU A 122 -18.91 -9.82 -1.29
CA GLU A 122 -19.16 -10.93 -2.22
C GLU A 122 -19.72 -12.20 -1.53
N LEU A 123 -19.29 -12.48 -0.29
CA LEU A 123 -19.79 -13.63 0.47
C LEU A 123 -21.21 -13.40 1.02
N ILE A 124 -21.52 -12.19 1.49
CA ILE A 124 -22.87 -11.80 1.93
C ILE A 124 -23.81 -11.80 0.73
N ASP A 125 -23.40 -11.30 -0.44
CA ASP A 125 -24.22 -11.35 -1.66
C ASP A 125 -24.46 -12.79 -2.16
N LYS A 126 -23.46 -13.67 -2.05
CA LYS A 126 -23.65 -15.11 -2.35
C LYS A 126 -24.59 -15.79 -1.36
N GLN A 127 -24.50 -15.48 -0.07
CA GLN A 127 -25.39 -16.03 0.95
C GLN A 127 -26.83 -15.46 0.83
N LEU A 128 -26.99 -14.18 0.52
CA LEU A 128 -28.29 -13.54 0.25
C LEU A 128 -28.97 -14.12 -0.99
N LYS A 129 -28.21 -14.35 -2.09
CA LYS A 129 -28.75 -15.05 -3.28
C LYS A 129 -29.13 -16.49 -2.98
N GLY A 130 -28.40 -17.19 -2.10
CA GLY A 130 -28.74 -18.53 -1.63
C GLY A 130 -30.03 -18.56 -0.78
N LEU A 131 -30.25 -17.54 0.05
CA LEU A 131 -31.44 -17.41 0.91
C LEU A 131 -32.71 -17.00 0.15
N GLN A 132 -32.59 -16.20 -0.92
CA GLN A 132 -33.73 -15.86 -1.80
C GLN A 132 -34.24 -17.05 -2.64
N GLY A 133 -33.48 -18.14 -2.73
CA GLY A 133 -33.91 -19.39 -3.38
C GLY A 133 -34.78 -20.31 -2.51
N PHE A 134 -34.93 -20.02 -1.21
CA PHE A 134 -35.63 -20.88 -0.25
C PHE A 134 -37.00 -20.36 0.22
N ASP A 135 -37.43 -19.15 -0.17
CA ASP A 135 -38.78 -18.67 0.15
C ASP A 135 -39.80 -19.22 -0.85
N THR A 136 -40.05 -20.53 -0.79
CA THR A 136 -41.18 -21.19 -1.47
C THR A 136 -42.48 -21.01 -0.68
N ARG A 137 -42.77 -19.79 -0.22
CA ARG A 137 -44.08 -19.44 0.36
C ARG A 137 -44.79 -18.44 -0.55
N ASN A 138 -45.19 -18.92 -1.72
CA ASN A 138 -46.41 -18.52 -2.44
C ASN A 138 -46.48 -19.30 -3.76
N LYS A 139 -46.80 -20.58 -3.66
CA LYS A 139 -47.52 -21.31 -4.71
C LYS A 139 -48.64 -22.08 -4.06
N THR A 140 -49.69 -21.35 -3.71
CA THR A 140 -51.06 -21.86 -3.70
C THR A 140 -51.96 -20.76 -4.23
#